data_AF-A0AAE7HX07-F1
#
_entry.id   AF-A0AAE7HX07-F1
#
_cell.length_a   1.000
_cell.length_b   1.000
_cell.length_c   1.000
_cell.angle_alpha   90.00
_cell.angle_beta   90.00
_cell.angle_gamma   90.00
#
_symmetry.space_group_name_H-M   'P 1'
#
loop_
_entity.id
_entity.type
_entity.pdbx_description
1 polymer ?
#
loop_
_entity_poly.entity_id
_entity_poly.type
_entity_poly.pdbx_seq_one_letter_code
_entity_poly.pdbx_strand_id
1 'polypeptide(L)'
;MIKNRAFFTFSVLSCCLVILSGCPGYGDRAFTDEEAVVSVIGNNICFWVKDSEKYQPSIITVTRRGADFGNEKFMLNPPLILLENKWCITPDVYIFPDSGQFVVTYTLGIPYSSDRPRSIVSGVEFSNGRIFNIHLTDMEIARPYSAMDK
;
A
#
# COMPACT_ATOMS: atom_id res chain seq x y z
N MET A 1 -15.87 -51.59 31.61
CA MET A 1 -16.53 -50.61 30.71
C MET A 1 -15.87 -49.22 30.67
N ILE A 2 -14.56 -49.08 30.96
CA ILE A 2 -13.89 -47.74 31.02
C ILE A 2 -12.95 -47.47 29.83
N LYS A 3 -12.53 -48.51 29.10
CA LYS A 3 -11.49 -48.40 28.05
C LYS A 3 -11.96 -47.70 26.76
N ASN A 4 -13.25 -47.79 26.42
CA ASN A 4 -13.79 -47.19 25.18
C ASN A 4 -14.09 -45.68 25.28
N ARG A 5 -14.33 -45.14 26.49
CA ARG A 5 -14.64 -43.71 26.66
C ARG A 5 -13.41 -42.83 26.48
N ALA A 6 -12.25 -43.28 26.94
CA ALA A 6 -10.98 -42.56 26.82
C ALA A 6 -10.48 -42.47 25.38
N PHE A 7 -10.67 -43.53 24.59
CA PHE A 7 -10.26 -43.58 23.19
C PHE A 7 -11.07 -42.61 22.31
N PHE A 8 -12.38 -42.50 22.60
CA PHE A 8 -13.27 -41.60 21.88
C PHE A 8 -12.98 -40.13 22.18
N THR A 9 -12.68 -39.79 23.44
CA THR A 9 -12.30 -38.42 23.82
C THR A 9 -10.98 -37.99 23.22
N PHE A 10 -9.98 -38.89 23.17
CA PHE A 10 -8.68 -38.60 22.56
C PHE A 10 -8.78 -38.37 21.04
N SER A 11 -9.62 -39.16 20.36
CA SER A 11 -9.87 -39.02 18.91
C SER A 11 -10.60 -37.73 18.55
N VAL A 12 -11.56 -37.28 19.36
CA VAL A 12 -12.28 -36.01 19.13
C VAL A 12 -11.36 -34.82 19.39
N LEU A 13 -10.56 -34.86 20.46
CA LEU A 13 -9.60 -33.79 20.78
C LEU A 13 -8.53 -33.62 19.68
N SER A 14 -8.04 -34.73 19.12
CA SER A 14 -7.08 -34.72 18.01
C SER A 14 -7.67 -34.13 16.73
N CYS A 15 -8.97 -34.32 16.47
CA CYS A 15 -9.63 -33.77 15.28
C CYS A 15 -9.85 -32.26 15.42
N CYS A 16 -10.18 -31.76 16.62
CA CYS A 16 -10.35 -30.33 16.88
C CYS A 16 -9.05 -29.52 16.70
N LEU A 17 -7.89 -30.10 17.01
CA LEU A 17 -6.59 -29.42 16.84
C LEU A 17 -6.30 -29.05 15.39
N VAL A 18 -6.81 -29.82 14.42
CA VAL A 18 -6.63 -29.55 12.97
C VAL A 18 -7.57 -28.46 12.47
N ILE A 19 -8.69 -28.23 13.16
CA ILE A 19 -9.68 -27.20 12.81
C ILE A 19 -9.30 -25.85 13.46
N LEU A 20 -8.64 -25.86 14.62
CA LEU A 20 -8.16 -24.64 15.29
C LEU A 20 -6.88 -24.06 14.68
N SER A 21 -6.09 -24.84 13.95
CA SER A 21 -5.01 -24.28 13.12
C SER A 21 -5.59 -23.79 11.79
N GLY A 22 -6.19 -22.60 11.80
CA GLY A 22 -6.47 -21.90 10.55
C GLY A 22 -5.15 -21.66 9.81
N CYS A 23 -5.03 -22.15 8.58
CA CYS A 23 -3.95 -21.70 7.70
C CYS A 23 -4.10 -20.20 7.53
N PRO A 24 -3.09 -19.38 7.89
CA PRO A 24 -3.21 -17.94 7.77
C PRO A 24 -3.57 -17.59 6.33
N GLY A 25 -4.76 -17.02 6.16
CA GLY A 25 -5.27 -16.54 4.91
C GLY A 25 -4.39 -15.42 4.37
N TYR A 26 -4.65 -15.00 3.13
CA TYR A 26 -3.90 -13.89 2.56
C TYR A 26 -4.01 -12.62 3.42
N GLY A 27 -5.16 -12.38 4.07
CA GLY A 27 -5.40 -11.24 4.97
C GLY A 27 -4.74 -11.31 6.35
N ASP A 28 -4.17 -12.46 6.75
CA ASP A 28 -3.59 -12.65 8.09
C ASP A 28 -2.10 -12.26 8.18
N ARG A 29 -1.52 -11.79 7.07
CA ARG A 29 -0.13 -11.33 7.02
C ARG A 29 -0.10 -9.81 7.19
N ALA A 30 0.70 -9.32 8.13
CA ALA A 30 1.04 -7.90 8.17
C ALA A 30 1.86 -7.58 6.91
N PHE A 31 1.40 -6.60 6.14
CA PHE A 31 2.06 -6.15 4.91
C PHE A 31 2.71 -4.79 5.16
N THR A 32 3.91 -4.64 4.61
CA THR A 32 4.67 -3.39 4.70
C THR A 32 4.56 -2.66 3.38
N ASP A 33 4.32 -1.37 3.45
CA ASP A 33 4.32 -0.49 2.31
C ASP A 33 5.75 -0.20 1.85
N GLU A 34 5.90 0.05 0.56
CA GLU A 34 7.15 0.56 -0.03
C GLU A 34 7.06 2.08 -0.15
N GLU A 35 8.11 2.77 0.31
CA GLU A 35 8.18 4.22 0.20
C GLU A 35 8.73 4.62 -1.17
N ALA A 36 8.01 5.51 -1.88
CA ALA A 36 8.42 6.02 -3.18
C ALA A 36 8.98 7.44 -3.09
N VAL A 37 10.02 7.69 -3.89
CA VAL A 37 10.63 9.01 -4.01
C VAL A 37 9.92 9.81 -5.10
N VAL A 38 9.43 11.00 -4.73
CA VAL A 38 8.78 11.92 -5.66
C VAL A 38 9.80 12.72 -6.46
N SER A 39 9.47 12.97 -7.72
CA SER A 39 10.20 13.85 -8.63
C SER A 39 9.24 14.50 -9.62
N VAL A 40 9.72 15.54 -10.31
CA VAL A 40 8.95 16.25 -11.35
C VAL A 40 9.55 15.94 -12.71
N ILE A 41 8.71 15.58 -13.67
CA ILE A 41 9.09 15.45 -15.08
C ILE A 41 8.11 16.31 -15.90
N GLY A 42 8.58 17.46 -16.39
CA GLY A 42 7.71 18.45 -17.02
C GLY A 42 6.67 19.01 -16.03
N ASN A 43 5.39 18.76 -16.30
CA ASN A 43 4.27 19.15 -15.43
C ASN A 43 3.71 17.95 -14.62
N ASN A 44 4.37 16.79 -14.70
CA ASN A 44 3.89 15.56 -14.09
C ASN A 44 4.59 15.29 -12.76
N ILE A 45 3.83 14.78 -11.80
CA ILE A 45 4.35 14.37 -10.49
C ILE A 45 4.61 12.86 -10.56
N CYS A 46 5.87 12.48 -10.44
CA CYS A 46 6.34 11.13 -10.74
C CYS A 46 6.95 10.46 -9.52
N PHE A 47 6.60 9.19 -9.32
CA PHE A 47 7.02 8.38 -8.20
C PHE A 47 7.94 7.28 -8.70
N TRP A 48 9.18 7.30 -8.18
CA TRP A 48 10.13 6.25 -8.49
C TRP A 48 9.95 5.07 -7.53
N VAL A 49 9.78 3.89 -8.12
CA VAL A 49 9.74 2.60 -7.44
C VAL A 49 10.57 1.61 -8.25
N LYS A 50 11.22 0.67 -7.57
CA LYS A 50 12.02 -0.36 -8.21
C LYS A 50 11.16 -1.21 -9.18
N ASP A 51 11.69 -1.51 -10.36
CA ASP A 51 11.05 -2.38 -11.38
C ASP A 51 9.65 -1.89 -11.82
N SER A 52 9.36 -0.59 -11.77
CA SER A 52 8.03 0.01 -12.02
C SER A 52 7.39 -0.43 -13.35
N GLU A 53 8.19 -0.67 -14.38
CA GLU A 53 7.79 -1.05 -15.73
C GLU A 53 7.14 -2.43 -15.83
N LYS A 54 7.35 -3.30 -14.84
CA LYS A 54 6.78 -4.66 -14.81
C LYS A 54 5.37 -4.72 -14.21
N TYR A 55 4.94 -3.64 -13.57
CA TYR A 55 3.69 -3.58 -12.83
C TYR A 55 2.74 -2.57 -13.46
N GLN A 56 1.46 -2.68 -13.15
CA GLN A 56 0.43 -1.72 -13.52
C GLN A 56 -0.27 -1.17 -12.27
N PRO A 57 -0.56 0.14 -12.24
CA PRO A 57 -1.29 0.74 -11.14
C PRO A 57 -2.77 0.34 -11.18
N SER A 58 -3.32 -0.08 -10.04
CA SER A 58 -4.73 -0.49 -9.95
C SER A 58 -5.58 0.43 -9.08
N ILE A 59 -5.01 1.01 -8.02
CA ILE A 59 -5.70 1.96 -7.15
C ILE A 59 -4.74 3.10 -6.83
N ILE A 60 -5.24 4.33 -6.79
CA ILE A 60 -4.52 5.48 -6.24
C ILE A 60 -5.43 6.26 -5.29
N THR A 61 -4.82 6.75 -4.21
CA THR A 61 -5.41 7.69 -3.28
C THR A 61 -4.47 8.88 -3.10
N VAL A 62 -5.00 10.09 -3.23
CA VAL A 62 -4.27 11.32 -2.92
C VAL A 62 -4.97 12.00 -1.75
N THR A 63 -4.29 12.05 -0.61
CA THR A 63 -4.84 12.58 0.64
C THR A 63 -4.04 13.81 1.06
N ARG A 64 -4.70 14.93 1.32
CA ARG A 64 -4.04 16.07 1.95
C ARG A 64 -3.81 15.76 3.42
N ARG A 65 -2.59 15.96 3.92
CA ARG A 65 -2.27 15.70 5.33
C ARG A 65 -3.12 16.58 6.24
N GLY A 66 -3.73 15.97 7.26
CA GLY A 66 -4.65 16.63 8.18
C GLY A 66 -6.06 16.88 7.63
N ALA A 67 -6.40 16.36 6.45
CA ALA A 67 -7.78 16.37 5.97
C ALA A 67 -8.64 15.37 6.77
N ASP A 68 -9.92 15.69 6.93
CA ASP A 68 -10.89 14.75 7.51
C ASP A 68 -11.09 13.55 6.57
N PHE A 69 -11.41 12.40 7.17
CA PHE A 69 -11.71 11.16 6.44
C PHE A 69 -12.76 11.36 5.33
N GLY A 70 -12.53 10.78 4.15
CA GLY A 70 -13.44 10.83 3.00
C GLY A 70 -13.18 12.02 2.06
N ASN A 71 -12.21 12.89 2.37
CA ASN A 71 -11.81 14.00 1.49
C ASN A 71 -10.62 13.68 0.59
N GLU A 72 -10.19 12.42 0.56
CA GLU A 72 -9.18 11.93 -0.37
C GLU A 72 -9.69 11.82 -1.81
N LYS A 73 -8.79 12.04 -2.77
CA LYS A 73 -9.06 11.70 -4.17
C LYS A 73 -8.75 10.22 -4.37
N PHE A 74 -9.78 9.43 -4.58
CA PHE A 74 -9.67 7.99 -4.85
C PHE A 74 -10.00 7.67 -6.32
N MET A 75 -9.20 6.81 -6.95
CA MET A 75 -9.44 6.32 -8.31
C MET A 75 -9.07 4.84 -8.46
N LEU A 76 -9.95 4.08 -9.09
CA LEU A 76 -9.68 2.73 -9.59
C LEU A 76 -9.14 2.80 -11.01
N ASN A 77 -8.17 1.94 -11.33
CA ASN A 77 -7.46 1.89 -12.61
C ASN A 77 -7.02 3.27 -13.09
N PRO A 78 -6.20 3.99 -12.30
CA PRO A 78 -5.85 5.37 -12.62
C PRO A 78 -5.04 5.43 -13.93
N PRO A 79 -5.30 6.41 -14.81
CA PRO A 79 -4.57 6.57 -16.06
C PRO A 79 -3.20 7.23 -15.81
N LEU A 80 -2.40 6.64 -14.93
CA LEU A 80 -1.01 7.07 -14.71
C LEU A 80 -0.18 6.71 -15.94
N ILE A 81 0.79 7.56 -16.26
CA ILE A 81 1.74 7.31 -17.35
C ILE A 81 3.08 6.86 -16.78
N LEU A 82 3.80 6.03 -17.53
CA LEU A 82 5.16 5.62 -17.19
C LEU A 82 6.16 6.51 -17.94
N LEU A 83 6.91 7.34 -17.22
CA LEU A 83 7.98 8.18 -17.77
C LEU A 83 9.29 7.88 -17.04
N GLU A 84 10.35 7.56 -17.77
CA GLU A 84 11.68 7.29 -17.20
C GLU A 84 11.67 6.26 -16.05
N ASN A 85 10.87 5.19 -16.19
CA ASN A 85 10.64 4.16 -15.16
C ASN A 85 9.98 4.68 -13.87
N LYS A 86 9.20 5.76 -13.95
CA LYS A 86 8.43 6.32 -12.84
C LYS A 86 6.96 6.42 -13.22
N TRP A 87 6.09 6.05 -12.29
CA TRP A 87 4.64 6.23 -12.47
C TRP A 87 4.29 7.69 -12.17
N CYS A 88 3.63 8.35 -13.11
CA CYS A 88 3.37 9.78 -13.04
C CYS A 88 1.88 10.10 -13.04
N ILE A 89 1.49 11.00 -12.15
CA ILE A 89 0.21 11.68 -12.15
C ILE A 89 0.33 12.90 -13.05
N THR A 90 -0.51 12.96 -14.05
CA THR A 90 -0.59 14.08 -14.99
C THR A 90 -1.65 15.09 -14.50
N PRO A 91 -1.58 16.37 -14.90
CA PRO A 91 -2.54 17.40 -14.49
C PRO A 91 -3.99 17.13 -14.89
N ASP A 92 -4.24 16.32 -15.93
CA ASP A 92 -5.58 15.86 -16.31
C ASP A 92 -6.18 14.83 -15.33
N VAL A 93 -5.32 14.15 -14.55
CA VAL A 93 -5.74 13.19 -13.52
C VAL A 93 -5.97 13.87 -12.19
N TYR A 94 -5.01 14.66 -11.74
CA TYR A 94 -5.09 15.41 -10.49
C TYR A 94 -4.17 16.62 -10.51
N ILE A 95 -4.72 17.78 -10.16
CA ILE A 95 -3.97 19.04 -10.03
C ILE A 95 -3.63 19.23 -8.55
N PHE A 96 -2.36 19.11 -8.22
CA PHE A 96 -1.87 19.42 -6.88
C PHE A 96 -1.92 20.94 -6.64
N PRO A 97 -2.43 21.39 -5.47
CA PRO A 97 -2.30 22.79 -5.06
C PRO A 97 -0.84 23.24 -4.98
N ASP A 98 -0.59 24.54 -5.19
CA ASP A 98 0.75 25.14 -5.14
C ASP A 98 1.44 25.03 -3.77
N SER A 99 0.66 24.74 -2.73
CA SER A 99 1.17 24.51 -1.38
C SER A 99 0.40 23.45 -0.62
N GLY A 100 1.11 22.73 0.25
CA GLY A 100 0.53 21.76 1.17
C GLY A 100 1.27 20.43 1.18
N GLN A 101 0.94 19.61 2.17
CA GLN A 101 1.49 18.27 2.34
C GLN A 101 0.43 17.23 1.93
N PHE A 102 0.86 16.22 1.21
CA PHE A 102 0.03 15.17 0.65
C PHE A 102 0.67 13.81 0.87
N VAL A 103 -0.17 12.82 1.10
CA VAL A 103 0.19 11.41 1.10
C VAL A 103 -0.45 10.79 -0.13
N VAL A 104 0.37 10.26 -1.01
CA VAL A 104 -0.06 9.55 -2.21
C VAL A 104 0.15 8.07 -1.99
N THR A 105 -0.93 7.29 -2.02
CA THR A 105 -0.86 5.83 -1.93
C THR A 105 -1.31 5.22 -3.25
N TYR A 106 -0.63 4.18 -3.72
CA TYR A 106 -1.08 3.44 -4.89
C TYR A 106 -0.61 1.99 -4.86
N THR A 107 -1.35 1.12 -5.54
CA THR A 107 -1.05 -0.31 -5.63
C THR A 107 -0.56 -0.68 -7.01
N LEU A 108 0.52 -1.47 -7.07
CA LEU A 108 1.14 -1.95 -8.30
C LEU A 108 1.00 -3.48 -8.39
N GLY A 109 0.23 -3.96 -9.38
CA GLY A 109 0.04 -5.39 -9.64
C GLY A 109 0.66 -5.84 -10.96
N ILE A 110 1.02 -7.12 -11.09
CA ILE A 110 1.42 -7.68 -12.38
C ILE A 110 0.16 -8.17 -13.10
N PRO A 111 -0.07 -7.74 -14.36
CA PRO A 111 -1.23 -8.20 -15.13
C PRO A 111 -1.27 -9.72 -15.23
N TYR A 112 -2.45 -10.31 -15.00
CA TYR A 112 -2.70 -11.76 -15.09
C TYR A 112 -1.84 -12.63 -14.16
N SER A 113 -1.15 -12.05 -13.18
CA SER A 113 -0.43 -12.79 -12.14
C SER A 113 -1.27 -12.89 -10.87
N SER A 114 -1.09 -13.99 -10.15
CA SER A 114 -1.52 -14.12 -8.75
C SER A 114 -0.49 -13.56 -7.77
N ASP A 115 0.61 -12.99 -8.30
CA ASP A 115 1.61 -12.29 -7.50
C ASP A 115 0.98 -11.15 -6.72
N ARG A 116 1.58 -10.90 -5.56
CA ARG A 116 1.07 -9.92 -4.62
C ARG A 116 1.22 -8.52 -5.20
N PRO A 117 0.15 -7.70 -5.20
CA PRO A 117 0.27 -6.29 -5.47
C PRO A 117 1.20 -5.65 -4.43
N ARG A 118 2.04 -4.74 -4.90
CA ARG A 118 2.90 -3.91 -4.05
C ARG A 118 2.12 -2.69 -3.63
N SER A 119 2.13 -2.37 -2.34
CA SER A 119 1.53 -1.16 -1.81
C SER A 119 2.60 -0.10 -1.71
N ILE A 120 2.37 1.05 -2.36
CA ILE A 120 3.33 2.13 -2.47
C ILE A 120 2.77 3.36 -1.76
N VAL A 121 3.60 4.05 -0.99
CA VAL A 121 3.25 5.29 -0.29
C VAL A 121 4.33 6.35 -0.54
N SER A 122 3.92 7.60 -0.77
CA SER A 122 4.84 8.73 -0.90
C SER A 122 4.30 9.95 -0.17
N GLY A 123 5.15 10.54 0.67
CA GLY A 123 4.90 11.83 1.29
C GLY A 123 5.45 12.94 0.41
N VAL A 124 4.60 13.89 0.03
CA VAL A 124 4.96 15.00 -0.85
C VAL A 124 4.57 16.33 -0.25
N GLU A 125 5.48 17.30 -0.22
CA GLU A 125 5.19 18.68 0.12
C GLU A 125 5.40 19.59 -1.08
N PHE A 126 4.38 20.39 -1.37
CA PHE A 126 4.43 21.50 -2.31
C PHE A 126 4.66 22.77 -1.49
N SER A 127 5.70 23.52 -1.83
CA SER A 127 6.02 24.78 -1.17
C SER A 127 6.78 25.70 -2.12
N ASN A 128 6.21 26.88 -2.40
CA ASN A 128 6.81 27.92 -3.25
C ASN A 128 7.27 27.40 -4.63
N GLY A 129 6.44 26.59 -5.29
CA GLY A 129 6.74 26.01 -6.60
C GLY A 129 7.84 24.93 -6.59
N ARG A 130 8.24 24.47 -5.40
CA ARG A 130 9.16 23.35 -5.21
C ARG A 130 8.42 22.18 -4.60
N ILE A 131 8.96 20.99 -4.87
CA ILE A 131 8.45 19.73 -4.34
C ILE A 131 9.52 19.08 -3.49
N PHE A 132 9.12 18.61 -2.32
CA PHE A 132 9.97 17.93 -1.37
C PHE A 132 9.35 16.59 -0.99
N ASN A 133 10.20 15.58 -0.78
CA ASN A 133 9.79 14.38 -0.08
C ASN A 133 9.67 14.73 1.41
N ILE A 134 8.59 14.31 2.05
CA ILE A 134 8.39 14.48 3.49
C ILE A 134 8.35 13.13 4.18
N HIS A 135 8.80 13.13 5.43
CA HIS A 135 8.72 11.95 6.27
C HIS A 135 7.27 11.54 6.51
N LEU A 136 6.98 10.27 6.27
CA LEU A 136 5.69 9.65 6.56
C LEU A 136 5.65 9.17 8.00
N THR A 137 4.54 9.46 8.68
CA THR A 137 4.27 8.97 10.04
C THR A 137 3.86 7.50 10.01
N ASP A 138 3.96 6.81 11.15
CA ASP A 138 3.54 5.41 11.26
C ASP A 138 2.04 5.16 11.07
N MET A 139 1.21 6.23 11.03
CA MET A 139 -0.21 6.13 10.66
C MET A 139 -0.43 6.26 9.15
N GLU A 140 0.56 6.77 8.40
CA GLU A 140 0.48 7.01 6.96
C GLU A 140 1.13 5.89 6.14
N ILE A 141 2.02 5.10 6.75
CA ILE A 141 2.75 4.02 6.09
C ILE A 141 2.90 2.81 7.01
N ALA A 142 2.56 1.62 6.52
CA ALA A 142 2.73 0.37 7.23
C ALA A 142 4.19 -0.08 7.18
N ARG A 143 4.89 -0.04 8.32
CA ARG A 143 6.29 -0.45 8.46
C ARG A 143 6.44 -1.63 9.43
N PRO A 144 7.52 -2.44 9.31
CA PRO A 144 7.87 -3.37 10.38
C PRO A 144 8.10 -2.61 11.69
N TYR A 145 7.77 -3.23 12.83
CA TYR A 145 7.96 -2.62 14.16
C TYR A 145 9.38 -2.08 14.41
N SER A 146 10.40 -2.74 13.86
CA SER A 146 11.79 -2.31 13.96
C SER A 146 12.13 -1.02 13.22
N ALA A 147 11.26 -0.57 12.31
CA ALA A 147 11.44 0.60 11.45
C ALA A 147 10.41 1.71 11.72
N MET A 148 9.60 1.57 12.77
CA MET A 148 8.66 2.61 13.23
C MET A 148 9.43 3.74 13.93
N ASP A 149 8.88 4.95 13.88
CA ASP A 149 9.40 6.09 14.61
C ASP A 149 9.18 5.86 16.12
N LYS A 150 10.26 5.86 16.91
CA LYS A 150 10.19 5.60 18.37
C LYS A 150 9.89 6.85 19.18
#